data_AF-A0AA90PYS8-F1
#
_entry.id   AF-A0AA90PYS8-F1
#
_cell.length_a   1.000
_cell.length_b   1.000
_cell.length_c   1.000
_cell.angle_alpha   90.00
_cell.angle_beta   90.00
_cell.angle_gamma   90.00
#
_symmetry.space_group_name_H-M   'P 1'
#
loop_
_entity.id
_entity.type
_entity.pdbx_description
1 polymer ?
#
loop_
_entity_poly.entity_id
_entity_poly.type
_entity_poly.pdbx_seq_one_letter_code
_entity_poly.pdbx_strand_id
1 'polypeptide(L)'
;MDKPVIEHNGLHEEMRNIIEEARVILPGVQALFGFQTIAVFNDRFAELPSYATLCHLVGLGMVIIAVALVMTPAVYYRVVGPANVSRRMIARSSWLIRCALAPLACGLALDMFTVIFVTTRGLPASVAGALLTLLILSALWFAFPWYERRRCHSRQGDAERAL
;
A
#
# COMPACT_ATOMS: atom_id res chain seq x y z
N MET A 1 -25.51 -13.97 -31.87
CA MET A 1 -25.45 -14.17 -30.42
C MET A 1 -24.03 -14.65 -30.09
N ASP A 2 -23.06 -13.74 -30.16
CA ASP A 2 -21.63 -14.05 -30.12
C ASP A 2 -20.92 -13.08 -29.15
N LYS A 3 -21.22 -13.25 -27.86
CA LYS A 3 -20.66 -12.44 -26.76
C LYS A 3 -19.95 -13.18 -25.60
N PRO A 4 -19.78 -14.52 -25.53
CA PRO A 4 -19.17 -15.12 -24.33
C PRO A 4 -17.63 -15.24 -24.35
N VAL A 5 -16.95 -15.28 -25.51
CA VAL A 5 -15.50 -15.60 -25.56
C VAL A 5 -14.60 -14.36 -25.40
N ILE A 6 -14.98 -13.22 -25.98
CA ILE A 6 -14.18 -11.98 -25.95
C ILE A 6 -14.14 -11.39 -24.53
N GLU A 7 -15.26 -11.40 -23.80
CA GLU A 7 -15.33 -10.80 -22.45
C GLU A 7 -14.53 -11.60 -21.42
N HIS A 8 -14.52 -12.94 -21.53
CA HIS A 8 -13.82 -13.81 -20.58
C HIS A 8 -12.29 -13.69 -20.69
N ASN A 9 -11.77 -13.49 -21.90
CA ASN A 9 -10.34 -13.23 -22.11
C ASN A 9 -9.91 -11.87 -21.53
N GLY A 10 -10.77 -10.85 -21.62
CA GLY A 10 -10.48 -9.52 -21.07
C GLY A 10 -10.37 -9.50 -19.54
N LEU A 11 -11.26 -10.20 -18.83
CA LEU A 11 -11.24 -10.23 -17.36
C LEU A 11 -10.01 -10.95 -16.81
N HIS A 12 -9.60 -12.04 -17.47
CA HIS A 12 -8.39 -12.75 -17.13
C HIS A 12 -7.15 -11.86 -17.29
N GLU A 13 -7.06 -11.14 -18.42
CA GLU A 13 -5.97 -10.23 -18.70
C GLU A 13 -5.88 -9.10 -17.67
N GLU A 14 -7.01 -8.46 -17.36
CA GLU A 14 -7.09 -7.40 -16.36
C GLU A 14 -6.65 -7.89 -14.97
N MET A 15 -7.06 -9.10 -14.58
CA MET A 15 -6.62 -9.71 -13.33
C MET A 15 -5.12 -10.02 -13.34
N ARG A 16 -4.58 -10.49 -14.48
CA ARG A 16 -3.15 -10.76 -14.63
C ARG A 16 -2.34 -9.48 -14.48
N ASN A 17 -2.77 -8.38 -15.10
CA ASN A 17 -2.13 -7.07 -14.98
C ASN A 17 -2.07 -6.60 -13.52
N ILE A 18 -3.17 -6.73 -12.77
CA ILE A 18 -3.20 -6.39 -11.32
C ILE A 18 -2.17 -7.22 -10.54
N ILE A 19 -2.04 -8.52 -10.85
CA ILE A 19 -1.07 -9.41 -10.18
C ILE A 19 0.36 -9.02 -10.56
N GLU A 20 0.61 -8.67 -11.81
CA GLU A 20 1.93 -8.25 -12.29
C GLU A 20 2.35 -6.92 -11.66
N GLU A 21 1.46 -5.94 -11.59
CA GLU A 21 1.68 -4.68 -10.85
C GLU A 21 2.04 -4.96 -9.38
N ALA A 22 1.26 -5.82 -8.72
CA ALA A 22 1.53 -6.21 -7.33
C ALA A 22 2.89 -6.91 -7.17
N ARG A 23 3.30 -7.74 -8.15
CA ARG A 23 4.58 -8.45 -8.14
C ARG A 23 5.79 -7.52 -8.34
N VAL A 24 5.62 -6.39 -9.03
CA VAL A 24 6.68 -5.38 -9.14
C VAL A 24 6.91 -4.69 -7.80
N ILE A 25 5.84 -4.45 -7.03
CA ILE A 25 5.89 -3.71 -5.76
C ILE A 25 6.31 -4.63 -4.59
N LEU A 26 5.90 -5.89 -4.61
CA LEU A 26 6.06 -6.83 -3.49
C LEU A 26 7.53 -6.99 -3.01
N PRO A 27 8.54 -7.14 -3.88
CA PRO A 27 9.94 -7.22 -3.44
C PRO A 27 10.41 -5.98 -2.68
N GLY A 28 9.93 -4.79 -3.07
CA GLY A 28 10.25 -3.54 -2.38
C GLY A 28 9.72 -3.53 -0.94
N VAL A 29 8.46 -3.94 -0.74
CA VAL A 29 7.86 -4.02 0.60
C VAL A 29 8.49 -5.14 1.44
N GLN A 30 8.86 -6.26 0.83
CA GLN A 30 9.60 -7.34 1.50
C GLN A 30 11.00 -6.89 1.95
N ALA A 31 11.71 -6.10 1.15
CA ALA A 31 12.99 -5.52 1.53
C ALA A 31 12.84 -4.57 2.72
N LEU A 32 11.82 -3.71 2.72
CA LEU A 32 11.51 -2.83 3.86
C LEU A 32 11.27 -3.63 5.14
N PHE A 33 10.43 -4.66 5.08
CA PHE A 33 10.20 -5.57 6.21
C PHE A 33 11.51 -6.23 6.71
N GLY A 34 12.36 -6.70 5.78
CA GLY A 34 13.64 -7.29 6.12
C GLY A 34 14.58 -6.30 6.80
N PHE A 35 14.73 -5.09 6.27
CA PHE A 35 15.59 -4.06 6.86
C PHE A 35 15.08 -3.60 8.23
N GLN A 36 13.76 -3.45 8.39
CA GLN A 36 13.15 -3.20 9.70
C GLN A 36 13.50 -4.29 10.70
N THR A 37 13.34 -5.55 10.30
CA THR A 37 13.65 -6.70 11.16
C THR A 37 15.13 -6.73 11.54
N ILE A 38 16.03 -6.43 10.61
CA ILE A 38 17.47 -6.36 10.86
C ILE A 38 17.81 -5.26 11.88
N ALA A 39 17.09 -4.13 11.86
CA ALA A 39 17.34 -3.01 12.78
C ALA A 39 17.21 -3.42 14.26
N VAL A 40 16.35 -4.38 14.58
CA VAL A 40 16.15 -4.90 15.95
C VAL A 40 17.42 -5.57 16.51
N PHE A 41 18.29 -6.09 15.64
CA PHE A 41 19.56 -6.72 16.04
C PHE A 41 20.71 -5.73 16.18
N ASN A 42 20.48 -4.43 15.96
CA ASN A 42 21.51 -3.42 16.14
C ASN A 42 21.65 -3.01 17.61
N ASP A 43 22.87 -2.83 18.11
CA ASP A 43 23.12 -2.43 19.51
C ASP A 43 22.38 -1.14 19.91
N ARG A 44 22.25 -0.17 18.99
CA ARG A 44 21.53 1.08 19.25
C ARG A 44 20.02 0.89 19.45
N PHE A 45 19.46 -0.21 18.95
CA PHE A 45 18.06 -0.56 19.17
C PHE A 45 17.81 -0.97 20.61
N ALA A 46 18.77 -1.65 21.25
CA ALA A 46 18.66 -2.05 22.65
C ALA A 46 18.65 -0.85 23.62
N GLU A 47 19.21 0.28 23.20
CA GLU A 47 19.22 1.54 23.96
C GLU A 47 17.95 2.40 23.79
N LEU A 48 16.96 1.91 23.04
CA LEU A 48 15.73 2.65 22.80
C LEU A 48 14.80 2.62 24.03
N PRO A 49 14.15 3.75 24.35
CA PRO A 49 13.06 3.75 25.30
C PRO A 49 11.87 2.96 24.76
N SER A 50 11.07 2.38 25.66
CA SER A 50 10.00 1.44 25.32
C SER A 50 9.00 1.97 24.31
N TYR A 51 8.71 3.28 24.29
CA TYR A 51 7.79 3.87 23.32
C TYR A 51 8.35 3.83 21.88
N ALA A 52 9.66 4.04 21.70
CA ALA A 52 10.29 4.02 20.38
C ALA A 52 10.38 2.59 19.85
N THR A 53 10.72 1.64 20.72
CA THR A 53 10.65 0.21 20.42
C THR A 53 9.23 -0.21 20.03
N LEU A 54 8.21 0.25 20.76
CA LEU A 54 6.82 -0.06 20.44
C LEU A 54 6.38 0.54 19.09
N CYS A 55 6.77 1.79 18.79
CA CYS A 55 6.53 2.41 17.48
C CYS A 55 7.11 1.54 16.36
N HIS A 56 8.36 1.08 16.49
CA HIS A 56 8.98 0.21 15.50
C HIS A 56 8.24 -1.13 15.34
N LEU A 57 7.87 -1.79 16.44
CA LEU A 57 7.15 -3.07 16.38
C LEU A 57 5.75 -2.93 15.77
N VAL A 58 5.01 -1.87 16.11
CA VAL A 58 3.73 -1.56 15.47
C VAL A 58 3.94 -1.24 13.98
N GLY A 59 5.01 -0.52 13.65
CA GLY A 59 5.37 -0.19 12.28
C GLY A 59 5.66 -1.44 11.44
N LEU A 60 6.46 -2.35 11.97
CA LEU A 60 6.73 -3.66 11.39
C LEU A 60 5.45 -4.47 11.18
N GLY A 61 4.55 -4.49 12.18
CA GLY A 61 3.24 -5.13 12.06
C GLY A 61 2.36 -4.54 10.96
N MET A 62 2.39 -3.22 10.79
CA MET A 62 1.67 -2.55 9.71
C MET A 62 2.24 -2.91 8.33
N VAL A 63 3.56 -3.05 8.19
CA VAL A 63 4.18 -3.52 6.95
C VAL A 63 3.77 -4.97 6.65
N ILE A 64 3.71 -5.85 7.64
CA ILE A 64 3.21 -7.23 7.46
C ILE A 64 1.77 -7.22 6.93
N ILE A 65 0.90 -6.38 7.49
CA ILE A 65 -0.49 -6.25 7.01
C ILE A 65 -0.50 -5.77 5.55
N ALA A 66 0.32 -4.79 5.20
CA ALA A 66 0.43 -4.31 3.82
C ALA A 66 0.88 -5.43 2.86
N VAL A 67 1.91 -6.21 3.23
CA VAL A 67 2.37 -7.37 2.45
C VAL A 67 1.24 -8.38 2.26
N ALA A 68 0.52 -8.73 3.32
CA ALA A 68 -0.59 -9.68 3.25
C ALA A 68 -1.69 -9.20 2.28
N LEU A 69 -2.06 -7.92 2.36
CA LEU A 69 -3.07 -7.32 1.47
C LEU A 69 -2.61 -7.30 0.00
N VAL A 70 -1.35 -6.94 -0.28
CA VAL A 70 -0.78 -6.92 -1.64
C VAL A 70 -0.65 -8.34 -2.21
N MET A 71 -0.35 -9.34 -1.37
CA MET A 71 -0.20 -10.74 -1.81
C MET A 71 -1.56 -11.44 -2.03
N THR A 72 -2.62 -10.99 -1.36
CA THR A 72 -3.94 -11.62 -1.40
C THR A 72 -4.52 -11.80 -2.82
N PRO A 73 -4.47 -10.83 -3.76
CA PRO A 73 -4.92 -11.01 -5.14
C PRO A 73 -4.28 -12.21 -5.87
N ALA A 74 -2.97 -12.40 -5.70
CA ALA A 74 -2.24 -13.50 -6.33
C ALA A 74 -2.65 -14.86 -5.74
N VAL A 75 -2.86 -14.92 -4.42
CA VAL A 75 -3.39 -16.12 -3.74
C VAL A 75 -4.82 -16.40 -4.21
N TYR A 76 -5.67 -15.37 -4.24
CA TYR A 76 -7.07 -15.47 -4.64
C TYR A 76 -7.19 -16.01 -6.08
N TYR A 77 -6.34 -15.52 -6.99
CA TYR A 77 -6.27 -16.01 -8.36
C TYR A 77 -5.81 -17.46 -8.49
N ARG A 78 -4.81 -17.87 -7.71
CA ARG A 78 -4.37 -19.28 -7.69
C ARG A 78 -5.46 -20.23 -7.19
N VAL A 79 -6.28 -19.80 -6.24
CA VAL A 79 -7.36 -20.63 -5.66
C VAL A 79 -8.58 -20.72 -6.57
N VAL A 80 -9.02 -19.60 -7.17
CA VAL A 80 -10.22 -19.56 -8.04
C VAL A 80 -9.94 -20.16 -9.42
N GLY A 81 -8.72 -20.01 -9.91
CA GLY A 81 -8.28 -20.48 -11.20
C GLY A 81 -8.67 -19.55 -12.37
N PRO A 82 -7.95 -19.64 -13.52
CA PRO A 82 -8.13 -18.76 -14.67
C PRO A 82 -9.55 -18.72 -15.27
N ALA A 83 -10.28 -19.84 -15.21
CA ALA A 83 -11.58 -20.00 -15.84
C ALA A 83 -12.74 -19.35 -15.06
N ASN A 84 -12.50 -18.89 -13.83
CA ASN A 84 -13.55 -18.36 -12.95
C ASN A 84 -13.31 -16.88 -12.57
N VAL A 85 -12.47 -16.17 -13.32
CA VAL A 85 -12.18 -14.76 -13.07
C VAL A 85 -13.45 -13.93 -13.32
N SER A 86 -13.82 -13.10 -12.34
CA SER A 86 -15.02 -12.27 -12.41
C SER A 86 -14.71 -10.80 -12.12
N ARG A 87 -15.56 -9.89 -12.60
CA ARG A 87 -15.45 -8.44 -12.28
C ARG A 87 -15.41 -8.15 -10.78
N ARG A 88 -16.12 -8.96 -9.97
CA ARG A 88 -16.12 -8.85 -8.50
C ARG A 88 -14.74 -9.15 -7.92
N MET A 89 -14.06 -10.16 -8.46
CA MET A 89 -12.71 -10.52 -8.04
C MET A 89 -11.69 -9.43 -8.39
N ILE A 90 -11.79 -8.84 -9.58
CA ILE A 90 -10.95 -7.71 -10.01
C ILE A 90 -11.17 -6.52 -9.06
N ALA A 91 -12.42 -6.10 -8.86
CA ALA A 91 -12.74 -4.97 -7.99
C ALA A 91 -12.27 -5.17 -6.53
N ARG A 92 -12.42 -6.40 -5.99
CA ARG A 92 -11.91 -6.78 -4.66
C ARG A 92 -10.38 -6.69 -4.62
N SER A 93 -9.70 -7.18 -5.64
CA SER A 93 -8.24 -7.18 -5.72
C SER A 93 -7.67 -5.76 -5.78
N SER A 94 -8.24 -4.89 -6.62
CA SER A 94 -7.87 -3.48 -6.67
C SER A 94 -8.21 -2.74 -5.37
N TRP A 95 -9.27 -3.15 -4.66
CA TRP A 95 -9.58 -2.60 -3.33
C TRP A 95 -8.55 -3.02 -2.29
N LEU A 96 -8.15 -4.30 -2.25
CA LEU A 96 -7.13 -4.82 -1.34
C LEU A 96 -5.78 -4.10 -1.50
N ILE A 97 -5.32 -3.93 -2.74
CA ILE A 97 -4.06 -3.21 -3.04
C ILE A 97 -4.14 -1.76 -2.57
N ARG A 98 -5.27 -1.07 -2.82
CA ARG A 98 -5.47 0.30 -2.31
C ARG A 98 -5.51 0.36 -0.79
N CYS A 99 -6.16 -0.60 -0.14
CA CYS A 99 -6.20 -0.69 1.32
C CYS A 99 -4.84 -0.97 1.93
N ALA A 100 -3.92 -1.63 1.21
CA ALA A 100 -2.56 -1.90 1.68
C ALA A 100 -1.71 -0.64 1.84
N LEU A 101 -2.02 0.45 1.11
CA LEU A 101 -1.29 1.71 1.18
C LEU A 101 -1.43 2.40 2.55
N ALA A 102 -2.57 2.24 3.21
CA ALA A 102 -2.83 2.86 4.51
C ALA A 102 -1.93 2.30 5.63
N PRO A 103 -1.92 0.97 5.90
CA PRO A 103 -0.99 0.42 6.88
C PRO A 103 0.46 0.63 6.46
N LEU A 104 0.80 0.55 5.15
CA LEU A 104 2.16 0.85 4.70
C LEU A 104 2.60 2.28 5.08
N ALA A 105 1.74 3.28 4.88
CA ALA A 105 2.04 4.67 5.24
C ALA A 105 2.23 4.84 6.76
N CYS A 106 1.35 4.24 7.56
CA CYS A 106 1.46 4.23 9.01
C CYS A 106 2.76 3.55 9.47
N GLY A 107 3.10 2.41 8.87
CA GLY A 107 4.31 1.65 9.19
C GLY A 107 5.58 2.45 8.96
N LEU A 108 5.70 3.07 7.78
CA LEU A 108 6.85 3.91 7.43
C LEU A 108 6.95 5.18 8.29
N ALA A 109 5.82 5.77 8.68
CA ALA A 109 5.81 6.93 9.57
C ALA A 109 6.31 6.58 10.99
N LEU A 110 5.87 5.45 11.55
CA LEU A 110 6.34 4.96 12.86
C LEU A 110 7.82 4.55 12.84
N ASP A 111 8.28 4.05 11.71
CA ASP A 111 9.70 3.78 11.51
C ASP A 111 10.53 5.06 11.46
N MET A 112 10.06 6.08 10.74
CA MET A 112 10.73 7.37 10.70
C MET A 112 10.80 8.02 12.09
N PHE A 113 9.75 7.86 12.91
CA PHE A 113 9.82 8.24 14.33
C PHE A 113 11.02 7.57 15.01
N THR A 114 11.14 6.25 14.88
CA THR A 114 12.18 5.46 15.54
C THR A 114 13.58 5.83 15.05
N VAL A 115 13.77 5.95 13.73
CA VAL A 115 15.07 6.28 13.11
C VAL A 115 15.55 7.67 13.54
N ILE A 116 14.66 8.67 13.52
CA ILE A 116 15.01 10.02 13.94
C ILE A 116 15.31 10.05 15.43
N PHE A 117 14.56 9.29 16.24
CA PHE A 117 14.80 9.21 17.67
C PHE A 117 16.15 8.57 18.01
N VAL A 118 16.49 7.44 17.37
CA VAL A 118 17.82 6.78 17.53
C VAL A 118 18.97 7.75 17.21
N THR A 119 18.76 8.63 16.23
CA THR A 119 19.80 9.53 15.72
C THR A 119 19.93 10.79 16.56
N THR A 120 18.81 11.40 16.94
CA THR A 120 18.78 12.74 17.55
C THR A 120 18.53 12.72 19.05
N ARG A 121 17.99 11.62 19.59
CA ARG A 121 17.40 11.52 20.94
C ARG A 121 16.31 12.58 21.22
N GLY A 122 15.82 13.27 20.19
CA GLY A 122 14.87 14.38 20.30
C GLY A 122 13.44 13.96 19.98
N LEU A 123 12.55 13.98 20.97
CA LEU A 123 11.14 13.65 20.77
C LEU A 123 10.44 14.59 19.75
N PRO A 124 10.62 15.93 19.80
CA PRO A 124 9.93 16.83 18.87
C PRO A 124 10.33 16.59 17.41
N ALA A 125 11.62 16.37 17.14
CA ALA A 125 12.12 16.06 15.80
C ALA A 125 11.55 14.73 15.29
N SER A 126 11.45 13.73 16.16
CA SER A 126 10.93 12.40 15.82
C SER A 126 9.45 12.45 15.47
N VAL A 127 8.64 13.17 16.26
CA VAL A 127 7.21 13.38 15.99
C VAL A 127 7.01 14.17 14.70
N ALA A 128 7.76 15.26 14.52
CA ALA A 128 7.67 16.09 13.32
C ALA A 128 8.00 15.29 12.05
N GLY A 129 9.07 14.48 12.10
CA GLY A 129 9.45 13.61 10.99
C GLY A 129 8.39 12.57 10.67
N ALA A 130 7.85 11.88 11.68
CA ALA A 130 6.79 10.90 11.48
C ALA A 130 5.51 11.51 10.89
N LEU A 131 5.08 12.66 11.40
CA LEU A 131 3.93 13.39 10.88
C LEU A 131 4.16 13.88 9.44
N LEU A 132 5.37 14.37 9.14
CA LEU A 132 5.74 14.79 7.79
C LEU A 132 5.73 13.60 6.81
N THR A 133 6.31 12.47 7.21
CA THR A 133 6.26 11.22 6.40
C THR A 133 4.83 10.80 6.17
N LEU A 134 4.00 10.75 7.22
CA LEU A 134 2.60 10.37 7.09
C LEU A 134 1.83 11.34 6.18
N LEU A 135 2.08 12.64 6.31
CA LEU A 135 1.46 13.68 5.48
C LEU A 135 1.83 13.52 4.01
N ILE A 136 3.12 13.36 3.70
CA ILE A 136 3.60 13.20 2.32
C ILE A 136 3.00 11.94 1.69
N LEU A 137 3.09 10.80 2.38
CA LEU A 137 2.56 9.54 1.86
C LEU A 137 1.04 9.60 1.71
N SER A 138 0.33 10.17 2.67
CA SER A 138 -1.13 10.31 2.58
C SER A 138 -1.56 11.25 1.47
N ALA A 139 -0.81 12.33 1.26
CA ALA A 139 -1.05 13.28 0.18
C ALA A 139 -0.85 12.62 -1.19
N LEU A 140 0.27 11.94 -1.39
CA LEU A 140 0.60 11.31 -2.67
C LEU A 140 -0.30 10.10 -2.98
N TRP A 141 -0.65 9.29 -1.97
CA TRP A 141 -1.36 8.02 -2.20
C TRP A 141 -2.87 8.14 -2.14
N PHE A 142 -3.42 9.10 -1.39
CA PHE A 142 -4.88 9.25 -1.24
C PHE A 142 -5.39 10.59 -1.75
N ALA A 143 -4.76 11.71 -1.37
CA ALA A 143 -5.25 13.03 -1.74
C ALA A 143 -5.08 13.31 -3.24
N PHE A 144 -3.93 12.95 -3.82
CA PHE A 144 -3.65 13.18 -5.24
C PHE A 144 -4.57 12.34 -6.17
N PRO A 145 -4.71 11.02 -6.01
CA PRO A 145 -5.69 10.25 -6.79
C PRO A 145 -7.13 10.69 -6.53
N TRP A 146 -7.39 11.08 -5.27
CA TRP A 146 -8.54 11.85 -4.79
C TRP A 146 -8.99 12.93 -5.77
N TYR A 147 -8.06 13.86 -5.91
CA TYR A 147 -8.22 15.12 -6.60
C TYR A 147 -8.39 14.93 -8.10
N GLU A 148 -7.59 14.05 -8.70
CA GLU A 148 -7.64 13.80 -10.14
C GLU A 148 -8.96 13.14 -10.55
N ARG A 149 -9.48 12.21 -9.74
CA ARG A 149 -10.79 11.59 -9.97
C ARG A 149 -11.92 12.62 -9.96
N ARG A 150 -11.86 13.62 -9.07
CA ARG A 150 -12.86 14.70 -9.02
C ARG A 150 -12.80 15.60 -10.25
N ARG A 151 -11.60 15.97 -10.70
CA ARG A 151 -11.41 16.80 -11.91
C ARG A 151 -11.93 16.14 -13.17
N CYS A 152 -11.74 14.83 -13.31
CA CYS A 152 -12.21 14.08 -14.47
C CYS A 152 -13.74 14.08 -14.56
N HIS A 153 -14.43 13.88 -13.43
CA HIS A 153 -15.91 13.96 -13.39
C HIS A 153 -16.46 15.36 -13.70
N SER A 154 -15.79 16.43 -13.24
CA SER A 154 -16.19 17.81 -13.59
C SER A 154 -16.08 18.10 -15.09
N ARG A 155 -14.97 17.68 -15.73
CA ARG A 155 -14.76 17.87 -17.18
C ARG A 155 -15.79 17.14 -18.05
N GLN A 156 -16.25 15.97 -17.61
CA GLN A 156 -17.23 15.19 -18.36
C GLN A 156 -18.64 15.80 -18.26
N GLY A 157 -19.01 16.34 -17.10
CA GLY A 157 -20.26 17.07 -16.91
C GLY A 157 -20.31 18.41 -17.66
N ASP A 158 -19.17 19.09 -17.80
CA ASP A 158 -19.08 20.30 -18.63
C ASP A 158 -19.19 19.98 -20.14
N ALA A 159 -18.66 18.84 -20.58
CA ALA A 159 -18.77 18.38 -21.96
C ALA A 159 -20.19 17.91 -22.34
N GLU A 160 -20.91 17.23 -21.43
CA GLU A 160 -22.32 16.83 -21.64
C GLU A 160 -23.29 18.02 -21.67
N ARG A 161 -22.97 19.12 -20.96
CA ARG A 161 -23.80 20.34 -20.96
C ARG A 161 -23.55 21.25 -22.17
N ALA A 162 -22.46 21.03 -22.90
CA ALA A 162 -22.09 21.79 -24.08
C ALA A 162 -22.61 21.16 -25.40
N LEU A 163 -23.28 20.01 -25.32
CA LEU A 163 -23.98 19.30 -26.41
C LEU A 163 -25.49 19.47 -26.28
#